data_AF-A0A849IQD4-F1
#
_entry.id   AF-A0A849IQD4-F1
#
_cell.length_a   1.000
_cell.length_b   1.000
_cell.length_c   1.000
_cell.angle_alpha   90.00
_cell.angle_beta   90.00
_cell.angle_gamma   90.00
#
_symmetry.space_group_name_H-M   'P 1'
#
loop_
_entity.id
_entity.type
_entity.pdbx_description
1 polymer ?
#
loop_
_entity_poly.entity_id
_entity_poly.type
_entity_poly.pdbx_seq_one_letter_code
_entity_poly.pdbx_strand_id
1 'polypeptide(L)'
;MASPEDVCWHPADPLVAQFPGLSGHLTRTVVGLAGDRLCRVRIGSMDVVATAVERPSPRTQVSLLLRPDSLSICSSERTDGILYGMVRDSAFRAGAYDHVVETAGGARLVGVRSAKRGANVGIAVDPAGCLAFPLGFDSAQDPPASGPVGASQRPLAHRLPAGPALEQELDLA
;
A
#
# COMPACT_ATOMS: atom_id res chain seq x y z
N MET A 1 -7.65 17.08 14.54
CA MET A 1 -7.71 15.78 13.85
C MET A 1 -7.93 16.06 12.38
N ALA A 2 -7.17 15.42 11.50
CA ALA A 2 -7.41 15.52 10.05
C ALA A 2 -8.77 14.90 9.70
N SER A 3 -9.42 15.38 8.65
CA SER A 3 -10.67 14.77 8.17
C SER A 3 -10.39 13.40 7.54
N PRO A 4 -11.38 12.47 7.49
CA PRO A 4 -11.22 11.21 6.77
C PRO A 4 -10.79 11.40 5.31
N GLU A 5 -11.31 12.44 4.65
CA GLU A 5 -10.97 12.82 3.29
C GLU A 5 -9.49 13.25 3.19
N ASP A 6 -9.01 14.05 4.14
CA ASP A 6 -7.60 14.46 4.17
C ASP A 6 -6.66 13.27 4.35
N VAL A 7 -7.01 12.30 5.19
CA VAL A 7 -6.21 11.08 5.37
C VAL A 7 -6.13 10.25 4.09
N CYS A 8 -7.22 10.24 3.30
CA CYS A 8 -7.25 9.52 2.04
C CYS A 8 -6.43 10.22 0.95
N TRP A 9 -6.55 11.54 0.84
CA TRP A 9 -5.94 12.31 -0.26
C TRP A 9 -4.53 12.80 0.05
N HIS A 10 -4.21 13.03 1.32
CA HIS A 10 -2.95 13.60 1.78
C HIS A 10 -2.40 12.79 2.97
N PRO A 11 -2.11 11.49 2.77
CA PRO A 11 -1.55 10.66 3.84
C PRO A 11 -0.20 11.23 4.29
N ALA A 12 0.03 11.24 5.60
CA ALA A 12 1.26 11.76 6.19
C ALA A 12 2.48 10.88 5.89
N ASP A 13 2.26 9.57 5.75
CA ASP A 13 3.32 8.57 5.63
C ASP A 13 2.83 7.32 4.84
N PRO A 14 3.74 6.42 4.42
CA PRO A 14 3.37 5.24 3.63
C PRO A 14 2.41 4.28 4.34
N LEU A 15 2.50 4.15 5.66
CA LEU A 15 1.62 3.29 6.45
C LEU A 15 0.20 3.85 6.41
N VAL A 16 0.04 5.16 6.54
CA VAL A 16 -1.28 5.80 6.43
C VAL A 16 -1.84 5.68 5.01
N ALA A 17 -0.97 5.85 4.00
CA ALA A 17 -1.36 5.77 2.59
C ALA A 17 -1.90 4.40 2.16
N GLN A 18 -1.61 3.34 2.92
CA GLN A 18 -2.04 1.98 2.58
C GLN A 18 -3.47 1.65 3.04
N PHE A 19 -4.02 2.36 4.03
CA PHE A 19 -5.34 2.07 4.59
C PHE A 19 -6.49 2.18 3.59
N PRO A 20 -6.51 3.19 2.68
CA PRO A 20 -7.52 3.25 1.61
C PRO A 20 -7.40 2.11 0.59
N GLY A 21 -6.30 1.35 0.64
CA GLY A 21 -5.98 0.30 -0.32
C GLY A 21 -4.98 0.78 -1.38
N LEU A 22 -4.14 -0.15 -1.82
CA LEU A 22 -3.14 0.08 -2.86
C LEU A 22 -3.34 -0.92 -4.00
N SER A 23 -3.16 -0.42 -5.21
CA SER A 23 -3.04 -1.27 -6.40
C SER A 23 -1.61 -1.62 -6.72
N GLY A 24 -0.65 -0.76 -6.39
CA GLY A 24 0.76 -1.02 -6.64
C GLY A 24 1.67 -0.36 -5.63
N HIS A 25 2.80 -1.01 -5.35
CA HIS A 25 3.88 -0.48 -4.54
C HIS A 25 5.20 -0.82 -5.23
N LEU A 26 5.92 0.21 -5.68
CA LEU A 26 7.10 0.08 -6.52
C LEU A 26 8.26 0.90 -5.97
N THR A 27 9.42 0.28 -5.79
CA THR A 27 10.66 1.01 -5.57
C THR A 27 11.15 1.59 -6.89
N ARG A 28 11.28 2.91 -6.96
CA ARG A 28 11.68 3.64 -8.17
C ARG A 28 12.63 4.79 -7.87
N THR A 29 13.23 5.33 -8.91
CA THR A 29 14.12 6.48 -8.83
C THR A 29 13.46 7.69 -9.46
N VAL A 30 13.55 8.84 -8.80
CA VAL A 30 13.08 10.12 -9.34
C VAL A 30 13.95 10.51 -10.53
N VAL A 31 13.33 10.65 -11.70
CA VAL A 31 14.01 11.02 -12.95
C VAL A 31 13.97 12.52 -13.21
N GLY A 32 13.10 13.25 -12.51
CA GLY A 32 13.01 14.71 -12.59
C GLY A 32 12.00 15.30 -11.62
N LEU A 33 11.96 16.63 -11.55
CA LEU A 33 10.96 17.37 -10.78
C LEU A 33 9.89 17.92 -11.72
N ALA A 34 8.65 17.95 -11.27
CA ALA A 34 7.51 18.52 -11.99
C ALA A 34 6.87 19.70 -11.24
N GLY A 35 7.31 19.95 -10.00
CA GLY A 35 6.82 21.01 -9.13
C GLY A 35 7.43 20.87 -7.75
N ASP A 36 6.96 21.65 -6.77
CA ASP A 36 7.52 21.65 -5.42
C ASP A 36 7.32 20.31 -4.69
N ARG A 37 6.12 19.74 -4.81
CA ARG A 37 5.75 18.42 -4.28
C ARG A 37 5.38 17.41 -5.37
N LEU A 38 5.87 17.65 -6.59
CA LEU A 38 5.60 16.78 -7.73
C LEU A 38 6.92 16.30 -8.31
N CYS A 39 7.10 14.98 -8.41
CA CYS A 39 8.25 14.37 -9.08
C CYS A 39 7.83 13.53 -10.28
N ARG A 40 8.76 13.35 -11.22
CA ARG A 40 8.63 12.39 -12.31
C ARG A 40 9.35 11.11 -11.93
N VAL A 41 8.66 9.99 -12.08
CA VAL A 41 9.15 8.65 -11.78
C VAL A 41 8.92 7.77 -13.00
N ARG A 42 9.93 7.00 -13.40
CA ARG A 42 9.82 6.09 -14.54
C ARG A 42 9.25 4.74 -14.11
N ILE A 43 8.23 4.26 -14.82
CA ILE A 43 7.64 2.93 -14.65
C ILE A 43 7.68 2.22 -16.02
N GLY A 44 8.57 1.24 -16.18
CA GLY A 44 8.81 0.66 -17.50
C GLY A 44 9.28 1.72 -18.50
N SER A 45 8.53 1.90 -19.59
CA SER A 45 8.82 2.87 -20.65
C SER A 45 8.13 4.23 -20.47
N MET A 46 7.31 4.43 -19.43
CA MET A 46 6.56 5.68 -19.22
C MET A 46 7.06 6.47 -18.01
N ASP A 47 6.92 7.80 -18.09
CA ASP A 47 7.08 8.69 -16.95
C ASP A 47 5.71 9.01 -16.34
N VAL A 48 5.64 8.92 -15.02
CA VAL A 48 4.47 9.27 -14.23
C VAL A 48 4.83 10.43 -13.31
N VAL A 49 3.92 11.39 -13.19
CA VAL A 49 4.01 12.42 -12.16
C VAL A 49 3.39 11.87 -10.89
N ALA A 50 4.11 11.95 -9.78
CA ALA A 50 3.65 11.52 -8.47
C ALA A 50 3.74 12.68 -7.47
N THR A 51 2.79 12.69 -6.53
CA THR A 51 2.77 13.64 -5.42
C THR A 51 3.66 13.13 -4.30
N ALA A 52 4.65 13.93 -3.93
CA ALA A 52 5.56 13.64 -2.83
C ALA A 52 5.11 14.38 -1.55
N VAL A 53 5.24 13.72 -0.41
CA VAL A 53 4.95 14.33 0.91
C VAL A 53 5.89 15.47 1.24
N GLU A 54 7.14 15.35 0.80
CA GLU A 54 8.20 16.33 0.95
C GLU A 54 8.78 16.68 -0.42
N ARG A 55 9.54 17.78 -0.49
CA ARG A 55 10.20 18.18 -1.73
C ARG A 55 11.14 17.06 -2.19
N PRO A 56 10.89 16.45 -3.37
CA PRO A 56 11.69 15.34 -3.84
C PRO A 56 13.05 15.83 -4.35
N SER A 57 14.07 15.01 -4.18
CA SER A 57 15.39 15.23 -4.78
C SER A 57 15.55 14.37 -6.04
N PRO A 58 16.06 14.93 -7.15
CA PRO A 58 16.36 14.14 -8.34
C PRO A 58 17.34 13.01 -8.03
N ARG A 59 17.20 11.88 -8.74
CA ARG A 59 18.05 10.68 -8.58
C ARG A 59 17.92 9.98 -7.22
N THR A 60 17.02 10.44 -6.35
CA THR A 60 16.70 9.76 -5.09
C THR A 60 15.73 8.62 -5.33
N GLN A 61 15.87 7.61 -4.50
CA GLN A 61 15.06 6.41 -4.49
C GLN A 61 13.80 6.63 -3.64
N VAL A 62 12.64 6.25 -4.17
CA VAL A 62 11.33 6.45 -3.56
C VAL A 62 10.49 5.19 -3.60
N SER A 63 9.63 5.02 -2.60
CA SER A 63 8.47 4.14 -2.65
C SER A 63 7.35 4.87 -3.41
N LEU A 64 7.01 4.35 -4.59
CA LEU A 64 5.89 4.81 -5.38
C LEU A 64 4.66 3.94 -5.08
N LEU A 65 3.64 4.55 -4.51
CA LEU A 65 2.35 3.93 -4.22
C LEU A 65 1.32 4.36 -5.27
N LEU A 66 0.59 3.38 -5.80
CA LEU A 66 -0.46 3.58 -6.81
C LEU A 66 -1.79 3.20 -6.19
N ARG A 67 -2.72 4.14 -6.16
CA ARG A 67 -4.08 3.88 -5.65
C ARG A 67 -4.94 3.12 -6.67
N PRO A 68 -5.98 2.39 -6.23
CA PRO A 68 -6.86 1.67 -7.15
C PRO A 68 -7.57 2.53 -8.18
N ASP A 69 -8.01 3.71 -7.79
CA ASP A 69 -8.63 4.70 -8.67
C ASP A 69 -7.64 5.35 -9.66
N SER A 70 -6.33 5.17 -9.46
CA SER A 70 -5.31 5.66 -10.40
C SER A 70 -5.13 4.79 -11.64
N LEU A 71 -5.65 3.56 -11.63
CA LEU A 71 -5.41 2.59 -12.70
C LEU A 71 -6.67 2.34 -13.52
N SER A 72 -6.55 2.48 -14.82
CA SER A 72 -7.62 2.12 -15.76
C SER A 72 -7.07 1.36 -16.95
N ILE A 73 -7.82 0.38 -17.44
CA ILE A 73 -7.47 -0.29 -18.69
C ILE A 73 -7.73 0.67 -19.84
N CYS A 74 -6.72 0.87 -20.67
CA CYS A 74 -6.83 1.65 -21.89
C CYS A 74 -7.45 0.85 -23.03
N SER A 75 -8.25 1.54 -23.85
CA SER A 75 -8.51 1.11 -25.23
C SER A 75 -7.19 1.03 -26.00
N SER A 76 -7.10 0.13 -26.98
CA SER A 76 -5.92 -0.11 -27.81
C SER A 76 -5.43 1.10 -28.64
N GLU A 77 -6.22 2.18 -28.69
CA GLU A 77 -5.93 3.35 -29.51
C GLU A 77 -4.97 4.36 -28.86
N ARG A 78 -4.89 4.37 -27.53
CA ARG A 78 -3.87 5.15 -26.83
C ARG A 78 -2.55 4.37 -26.87
N THR A 79 -1.44 5.05 -27.10
CA THR A 79 -0.10 4.42 -27.20
C THR A 79 0.95 5.16 -26.38
N ASP A 80 0.68 6.40 -25.98
CA ASP A 80 1.53 7.22 -25.14
C ASP A 80 1.11 7.16 -23.67
N GLY A 81 2.10 7.12 -22.77
CA GLY A 81 1.84 7.08 -21.32
C GLY A 81 1.05 5.84 -20.89
N ILE A 82 1.31 4.69 -21.52
CA ILE A 82 0.70 3.42 -21.17
C ILE A 82 1.72 2.47 -20.56
N LEU A 83 1.30 1.84 -19.47
CA LEU A 83 2.00 0.73 -18.87
C LEU A 83 1.43 -0.58 -19.39
N TYR A 84 2.23 -1.34 -20.14
CA TYR A 84 1.80 -2.65 -20.64
C TYR A 84 2.04 -3.76 -19.62
N GLY A 85 1.09 -4.69 -19.54
CA GLY A 85 1.21 -5.89 -18.72
C GLY A 85 0.25 -7.00 -19.14
N MET A 86 0.39 -8.14 -18.47
CA MET A 86 -0.45 -9.32 -18.70
C MET A 86 -1.26 -9.66 -17.46
N VAL A 87 -2.54 -9.97 -17.66
CA VAL A 87 -3.43 -10.39 -16.57
C VAL A 87 -3.06 -11.81 -16.12
N ARG A 88 -2.52 -11.94 -14.91
CA ARG A 88 -2.10 -13.22 -14.32
C ARG A 88 -3.22 -13.92 -13.56
N ASP A 89 -4.02 -13.13 -12.85
CA ASP A 89 -5.06 -13.66 -11.98
C ASP A 89 -6.30 -12.76 -11.95
N SER A 90 -7.41 -13.30 -11.46
CA SER A 90 -8.71 -12.63 -11.38
C SER A 90 -9.49 -13.13 -10.18
N ALA A 91 -10.05 -12.21 -9.40
CA ALA A 91 -10.90 -12.51 -8.26
C ALA A 91 -12.22 -11.76 -8.38
N PHE A 92 -13.34 -12.42 -8.10
CA PHE A 92 -14.64 -11.76 -8.04
C PHE A 92 -14.89 -11.19 -6.65
N ARG A 93 -14.99 -9.86 -6.53
CA ARG A 93 -15.18 -9.13 -5.26
C ARG A 93 -16.11 -7.94 -5.49
N ALA A 94 -16.96 -7.65 -4.51
CA ALA A 94 -17.86 -6.48 -4.54
C ALA A 94 -18.65 -6.31 -5.87
N GLY A 95 -19.09 -7.43 -6.47
CA GLY A 95 -19.87 -7.42 -7.69
C GLY A 95 -19.09 -7.25 -8.99
N ALA A 96 -17.75 -7.29 -8.99
CA ALA A 96 -16.94 -7.27 -10.21
C ALA A 96 -15.69 -8.14 -10.12
N TYR A 97 -14.99 -8.29 -11.24
CA TYR A 97 -13.67 -8.89 -11.27
C TYR A 97 -12.58 -7.85 -11.03
N ASP A 98 -11.73 -8.12 -10.05
CA ASP A 98 -10.44 -7.48 -9.86
C ASP A 98 -9.36 -8.37 -10.47
N HIS A 99 -8.44 -7.75 -11.21
CA HIS A 99 -7.38 -8.45 -11.90
C HIS A 99 -6.01 -8.12 -11.32
N VAL A 100 -5.13 -9.13 -11.32
CA VAL A 100 -3.69 -8.94 -11.06
C VAL A 100 -3.00 -8.83 -12.41
N VAL A 101 -2.38 -7.69 -12.67
CA VAL A 101 -1.60 -7.44 -13.89
C VAL A 101 -0.12 -7.43 -13.54
N GLU A 102 0.66 -8.23 -14.25
CA GLU A 102 2.11 -8.20 -14.18
C GLU A 102 2.67 -7.44 -15.37
N THR A 103 3.46 -6.41 -15.10
CA THR A 103 4.13 -5.61 -16.14
C THR A 103 5.43 -6.28 -16.58
N ALA A 104 5.94 -5.90 -17.76
CA ALA A 104 7.24 -6.39 -18.24
C ALA A 104 8.40 -6.06 -17.29
N GLY A 105 8.27 -5.02 -16.46
CA GLY A 105 9.25 -4.63 -15.43
C GLY A 105 9.10 -5.37 -14.09
N GLY A 106 8.33 -6.46 -14.04
CA GLY A 106 8.12 -7.28 -12.85
C GLY A 106 7.18 -6.67 -11.79
N ALA A 107 6.66 -5.45 -12.03
CA ALA A 107 5.67 -4.84 -11.15
C ALA A 107 4.36 -5.62 -11.21
N ARG A 108 3.74 -5.86 -10.05
CA ARG A 108 2.39 -6.41 -9.93
C ARG A 108 1.42 -5.31 -9.51
N LEU A 109 0.35 -5.17 -10.29
CA LEU A 109 -0.74 -4.24 -10.05
C LEU A 109 -2.00 -5.05 -9.74
N VAL A 110 -2.73 -4.68 -8.70
CA VAL A 110 -3.93 -5.38 -8.21
C VAL A 110 -5.13 -4.46 -8.33
N GLY A 111 -6.35 -5.01 -8.46
CA GLY A 111 -7.57 -4.21 -8.49
C GLY A 111 -7.81 -3.50 -9.82
N VAL A 112 -7.10 -3.88 -10.88
CA VAL A 112 -7.37 -3.41 -12.24
C VAL A 112 -8.67 -4.07 -12.70
N ARG A 113 -9.66 -3.31 -13.15
CA ARG A 113 -11.00 -3.83 -13.50
C ARG A 113 -11.18 -3.98 -15.02
N SER A 114 -12.14 -4.81 -15.42
CA SER A 114 -12.59 -4.98 -16.82
C SER A 114 -11.60 -5.65 -17.77
N ALA A 115 -10.92 -6.71 -17.34
CA ALA A 115 -9.99 -7.48 -18.19
C ALA A 115 -10.43 -8.94 -18.36
N LYS A 116 -9.83 -9.63 -19.33
CA LYS A 116 -9.87 -11.10 -19.38
C LYS A 116 -8.55 -11.66 -18.84
N ARG A 117 -8.63 -12.74 -18.05
CA ARG A 117 -7.44 -13.47 -17.61
C ARG A 117 -6.59 -13.92 -18.79
N GLY A 118 -5.27 -13.75 -18.69
CA GLY A 118 -4.31 -14.07 -19.76
C GLY A 118 -4.21 -13.03 -20.86
N ALA A 119 -5.04 -11.97 -20.87
CA ALA A 119 -4.94 -10.91 -21.86
C ALA A 119 -3.74 -9.99 -21.60
N ASN A 120 -3.14 -9.49 -22.69
CA ASN A 120 -2.27 -8.33 -22.64
C ASN A 120 -3.13 -7.07 -22.59
N VAL A 121 -2.81 -6.16 -21.68
CA VAL A 121 -3.57 -4.93 -21.44
C VAL A 121 -2.62 -3.74 -21.38
N GLY A 122 -3.09 -2.60 -21.89
CA GLY A 122 -2.51 -1.30 -21.61
C GLY A 122 -3.19 -0.70 -20.37
N ILE A 123 -2.40 -0.15 -19.46
CA ILE A 123 -2.87 0.50 -18.25
C ILE A 123 -2.53 1.99 -18.33
N ALA A 124 -3.56 2.84 -18.24
CA ALA A 124 -3.37 4.26 -17.94
C ALA A 124 -3.17 4.42 -16.44
N VAL A 125 -2.24 5.30 -16.11
CA VAL A 125 -1.94 5.70 -14.74
C VAL A 125 -2.30 7.18 -14.60
N ASP A 126 -3.26 7.48 -13.72
CA ASP A 126 -3.60 8.85 -13.35
C ASP A 126 -2.60 9.38 -12.30
N PRO A 127 -1.88 10.49 -12.59
CA PRO A 127 -1.00 11.13 -11.63
C PRO A 127 -1.66 11.46 -10.28
N ALA A 128 -2.96 11.74 -10.25
CA ALA A 128 -3.67 12.15 -9.04
C ALA A 128 -3.68 11.06 -7.95
N GLY A 129 -3.59 9.78 -8.32
CA GLY A 129 -3.51 8.67 -7.38
C GLY A 129 -2.11 8.06 -7.23
N CYS A 130 -1.07 8.78 -7.65
CA CYS A 130 0.33 8.38 -7.52
C CYS A 130 1.00 9.13 -6.38
N LEU A 131 1.49 8.41 -5.37
CA LEU A 131 2.17 8.99 -4.21
C LEU A 131 3.62 8.51 -4.14
N ALA A 132 4.54 9.42 -3.83
CA ALA A 132 5.96 9.14 -3.70
C ALA A 132 6.46 9.45 -2.30
N PHE A 133 7.05 8.47 -1.64
CA PHE A 133 7.67 8.60 -0.33
C PHE A 133 9.16 8.29 -0.42
N PRO A 134 10.03 9.01 0.32
CA PRO A 134 11.43 8.63 0.47
C PRO A 134 11.57 7.16 0.89
N LEU A 135 12.52 6.42 0.29
CA LEU A 135 12.86 5.09 0.80
C LEU A 135 13.45 5.20 2.21
N GLY A 136 12.94 4.39 3.13
CA GLY A 136 13.33 4.47 4.55
C GLY A 136 12.60 5.58 5.31
N PHE A 137 11.43 6.04 4.82
CA PHE A 137 10.53 6.87 5.61
C PHE A 137 10.24 6.17 6.94
N ASP A 138 10.84 6.67 8.01
CA ASP A 138 10.59 6.18 9.37
C ASP A 138 9.31 6.88 9.84
N SER A 139 8.23 6.12 10.07
CA SER A 139 6.95 6.65 10.54
C SER A 139 7.02 7.23 11.95
N ALA A 140 8.21 7.38 12.53
CA ALA A 140 8.48 8.04 13.81
C ALA A 140 8.30 9.58 13.71
N GLN A 141 7.13 10.05 13.28
CA GLN A 141 6.59 11.28 13.84
C GLN A 141 5.70 10.85 15.02
N ASP A 142 6.18 11.12 16.24
CA ASP A 142 5.43 10.96 17.48
C ASP A 142 4.00 11.50 17.32
N PRO A 143 2.96 10.76 17.77
CA PRO A 143 1.65 11.38 17.97
C PRO A 143 1.83 12.56 18.94
N PRO A 144 1.12 13.71 18.77
CA PRO A 144 1.19 14.78 19.75
C PRO A 144 0.85 14.20 21.12
N ALA A 145 1.79 14.38 22.06
CA ALA A 145 1.74 13.81 23.40
C ALA A 145 0.35 13.99 24.02
N SER A 146 -0.42 12.90 24.03
CA SER A 146 -1.57 12.81 24.92
C SER A 146 -1.00 12.77 26.34
N GLY A 147 -1.21 13.85 27.09
CA GLY A 147 -0.88 13.90 28.51
C GLY A 147 -1.50 12.72 29.27
N PRO A 148 -0.95 12.35 30.43
CA PRO A 148 -1.33 11.12 31.11
C PRO A 148 -2.76 11.24 31.65
N VAL A 149 -3.72 10.59 30.98
CA VAL A 149 -5.00 10.25 31.60
C VAL A 149 -4.75 9.05 32.50
N GLY A 150 -4.68 9.32 33.81
CA GLY A 150 -4.70 8.31 34.83
C GLY A 150 -5.96 7.46 34.72
N ALA A 151 -5.80 6.19 34.37
CA ALA A 151 -6.79 5.15 34.58
C ALA A 151 -6.11 4.01 35.34
N SER A 152 -6.25 4.09 36.67
CA SER A 152 -5.98 2.97 37.57
C SER A 152 -6.93 1.84 37.22
N GLN A 153 -6.41 0.75 36.64
CA GLN A 153 -7.12 -0.52 36.56
C GLN A 153 -6.27 -1.59 37.24
N ARG A 154 -6.76 -2.02 38.42
CA ARG A 154 -6.25 -3.16 39.18
C ARG A 154 -6.30 -4.44 38.32
N PRO A 155 -5.30 -5.32 38.38
CA PRO A 155 -5.39 -6.62 37.74
C PRO A 155 -6.40 -7.52 38.47
N LEU A 156 -7.37 -8.05 37.74
CA LEU A 156 -8.26 -9.11 38.20
C LEU A 156 -7.46 -10.43 38.18
N ALA A 157 -6.95 -10.84 39.35
CA ALA A 157 -6.30 -12.13 39.51
C ALA A 157 -7.35 -13.25 39.37
N HIS A 158 -7.29 -14.05 38.30
CA HIS A 158 -7.96 -15.34 38.25
C HIS A 158 -7.05 -16.35 38.95
N ARG A 159 -7.49 -16.80 40.13
CA ARG A 159 -6.85 -17.84 40.93
C ARG A 159 -7.20 -19.19 40.30
N LEU A 160 -6.22 -19.88 39.72
CA LEU A 160 -6.31 -21.33 39.48
C LEU A 160 -6.19 -22.05 40.84
N PRO A 161 -7.09 -22.98 41.22
CA PRO A 161 -6.86 -23.84 42.36
C PRO A 161 -5.84 -24.93 42.01
N ALA A 162 -4.81 -25.04 42.83
CA ALA A 162 -3.87 -26.15 42.85
C ALA A 162 -4.61 -27.43 43.30
N GLY A 163 -4.61 -28.46 42.45
CA GLY A 163 -4.99 -29.81 42.84
C GLY A 163 -3.84 -30.48 43.62
N PRO A 164 -4.13 -31.27 44.67
CA PRO A 164 -3.08 -31.91 45.45
C PRO A 164 -2.47 -33.11 44.70
N ALA A 165 -1.16 -33.24 44.79
CA ALA A 165 -0.40 -34.45 44.51
C ALA A 165 0.09 -35.02 45.85
N LEU A 166 -0.17 -36.31 46.10
CA LEU A 166 0.41 -37.24 47.11
C LEU A 166 -0.57 -38.45 47.17
N GLU A 167 -0.26 -39.76 47.18
CA GLU A 167 0.95 -40.59 47.25
C GLU A 167 0.67 -41.98 46.64
N GLN A 168 1.75 -42.77 46.57
CA GLN A 168 1.94 -44.12 46.04
C GLN A 168 1.25 -45.24 46.85
N GLU A 169 0.96 -46.36 46.18
CA GLU A 169 1.12 -47.78 46.60
C GLU A 169 0.83 -48.61 45.32
N LEU A 170 1.79 -49.25 44.65
CA LEU A 170 2.47 -50.51 44.99
C LEU A 170 1.51 -51.58 45.54
N ASP A 171 0.99 -52.46 44.70
CA ASP A 171 1.18 -53.91 44.88
C ASP A 171 0.80 -54.69 43.60
N LEU A 172 1.27 -55.93 43.59
CA LEU A 172 1.58 -56.83 42.49
C LEU A 172 0.55 -57.96 42.49
N ALA A 173 0.03 -58.34 41.31
CA ALA A 173 -0.38 -59.69 40.87
C ALA A 173 -1.48 -59.63 39.81
#